data_AF-D9YTG0-F1
#
_entry.id   AF-D9YTG0-F1
#
_cell.length_a   1.000
_cell.length_b   1.000
_cell.length_c   1.000
_cell.angle_alpha   90.00
_cell.angle_beta   90.00
_cell.angle_gamma   90.00
#
_symmetry.space_group_name_H-M   'P 1'
#
loop_
_entity.id
_entity.type
_entity.pdbx_description
1 polymer ?
#
loop_
_entity_poly.entity_id
_entity_poly.type
_entity_poly.pdbx_seq_one_letter_code
_entity_poly.pdbx_strand_id
1 'polypeptide(L)'
;APFGITATCLDTFIKSCAGYSVITYILGIGDRRLDNLLLTDDGRLFHVDFAFILGRDPKPFPPPMKLCKEMVEAMGGAESQYYTRFKSYCCEAYNILRKSSNLILNLFHLMAGSTIPDIASDP
;
A
#
# COMPACT_ATOMS: atom_id res chain seq x y z
N ALA A 1 20.94 -13.88 -12.54
CA ALA A 1 19.56 -13.68 -12.06
C ALA A 1 18.86 -12.65 -12.96
N PRO A 2 17.54 -12.74 -13.21
CA PRO A 2 16.84 -11.72 -13.97
C PRO A 2 17.10 -10.33 -13.34
N PHE A 3 17.42 -9.34 -14.18
CA PHE A 3 17.76 -7.96 -13.79
C PHE A 3 19.01 -7.75 -12.91
N GLY A 4 19.83 -8.77 -12.67
CA GLY A 4 21.04 -8.64 -11.83
C GLY A 4 20.76 -8.57 -10.33
N ILE A 5 19.52 -8.84 -9.89
CA ILE A 5 19.08 -8.86 -8.49
C ILE A 5 18.71 -10.28 -8.05
N THR A 6 18.80 -10.57 -6.75
CA THR A 6 18.41 -11.89 -6.22
C THR A 6 16.91 -12.10 -6.36
N ALA A 7 16.49 -13.35 -6.61
CA ALA A 7 15.08 -13.69 -6.73
C ALA A 7 14.30 -13.36 -5.43
N THR A 8 14.96 -13.53 -4.28
CA THR A 8 14.39 -13.20 -2.96
C THR A 8 14.17 -11.70 -2.79
N CYS A 9 15.13 -10.86 -3.17
CA CYS A 9 14.99 -9.39 -3.12
C CYS A 9 13.80 -8.93 -3.97
N LEU A 10 13.70 -9.43 -5.21
CA LEU A 10 12.59 -9.09 -6.10
C LEU A 10 11.23 -9.60 -5.56
N ASP A 11 11.18 -10.80 -4.99
CA ASP A 11 9.97 -11.33 -4.36
C ASP A 11 9.53 -10.51 -3.15
N THR A 12 10.48 -10.09 -2.31
CA THR A 12 10.25 -9.19 -1.17
C THR A 12 9.69 -7.85 -1.63
N PHE A 13 10.24 -7.27 -2.70
CA PHE A 13 9.73 -6.05 -3.32
C PHE A 13 8.29 -6.20 -3.78
N ILE A 14 8.00 -7.25 -4.54
CA ILE A 14 6.65 -7.49 -5.07
C ILE A 14 5.63 -7.68 -3.93
N LYS A 15 5.98 -8.44 -2.89
CA LYS A 15 5.10 -8.70 -1.74
C LYS A 15 4.85 -7.45 -0.90
N SER A 16 5.91 -6.69 -0.59
CA SER A 16 5.79 -5.44 0.18
C SER A 16 4.98 -4.39 -0.59
N CYS A 17 5.23 -4.25 -1.88
CA CYS A 17 4.44 -3.41 -2.78
C CYS A 17 2.97 -3.80 -2.80
N ALA A 18 2.65 -5.10 -2.89
CA ALA A 18 1.27 -5.59 -2.84
C ALA A 18 0.59 -5.28 -1.50
N GLY A 19 1.26 -5.57 -0.38
CA GLY A 19 0.74 -5.29 0.96
C GLY A 19 0.44 -3.80 1.17
N TYR A 20 1.38 -2.93 0.80
CA TYR A 20 1.19 -1.48 0.94
C TYR A 20 0.14 -0.92 -0.01
N SER A 21 0.04 -1.43 -1.24
CA SER A 21 -1.02 -1.04 -2.18
C SER A 21 -2.41 -1.33 -1.58
N VAL A 22 -2.58 -2.52 -0.98
CA VAL A 22 -3.84 -2.91 -0.36
C VAL A 22 -4.13 -2.11 0.92
N ILE A 23 -3.16 -1.94 1.82
CA ILE A 23 -3.40 -1.23 3.08
C ILE A 23 -3.68 0.26 2.83
N THR A 24 -2.99 0.90 1.88
CA THR A 24 -3.25 2.30 1.52
C THR A 24 -4.60 2.50 0.87
N TYR A 25 -5.07 1.53 0.09
CA TYR A 25 -6.43 1.53 -0.43
C TYR A 25 -7.47 1.41 0.69
N ILE A 26 -7.32 0.41 1.59
CA ILE A 26 -8.28 0.17 2.68
C ILE A 26 -8.35 1.34 3.65
N LEU A 27 -7.20 1.91 4.03
CA LEU A 27 -7.12 3.00 4.98
C LEU A 27 -7.28 4.39 4.34
N GLY A 28 -7.43 4.45 3.02
CA GLY A 28 -7.55 5.71 2.28
C GLY A 28 -6.37 6.66 2.53
N ILE A 29 -5.14 6.14 2.52
CA ILE A 29 -3.94 6.93 2.83
C ILE A 29 -3.62 7.88 1.67
N GLY A 30 -3.61 9.18 1.96
CA GLY A 30 -3.34 10.27 1.03
C GLY A 30 -1.87 10.65 0.91
N ASP A 31 -1.57 11.61 0.03
CA ASP A 31 -0.23 12.18 -0.21
C ASP A 31 0.89 11.13 -0.46
N ARG A 32 0.58 10.05 -1.21
CA ARG A 32 1.59 9.06 -1.60
C ARG A 32 2.39 9.54 -2.80
N ARG A 33 3.49 10.23 -2.53
CA ARG A 33 4.53 10.65 -3.50
C ARG A 33 5.77 9.79 -3.34
N LEU A 34 6.67 9.78 -4.33
CA LEU A 34 7.90 8.97 -4.31
C LEU A 34 8.75 9.20 -3.05
N ASP A 35 8.81 10.43 -2.53
CA ASP A 35 9.57 10.76 -1.31
C ASP A 35 9.04 10.05 -0.05
N ASN A 36 7.75 9.64 -0.06
CA ASN A 36 7.10 8.92 1.03
C ASN A 36 7.21 7.40 0.85
N LEU A 37 7.84 6.93 -0.23
CA LEU A 37 8.03 5.51 -0.54
C LEU A 37 9.52 5.19 -0.42
N LEU A 38 9.88 4.49 0.65
CA LEU A 38 11.25 4.13 0.92
C LEU A 38 11.49 2.66 0.55
N LEU A 39 12.72 2.35 0.16
CA LEU A 39 13.16 1.02 -0.26
C LEU A 39 14.41 0.62 0.53
N THR A 40 14.42 -0.59 1.06
CA THR A 40 15.60 -1.18 1.72
C THR A 40 16.48 -1.93 0.72
N ASP A 41 17.71 -2.20 1.12
CA ASP A 41 18.69 -3.00 0.37
C ASP A 41 18.22 -4.44 0.11
N ASP A 42 17.42 -5.01 1.02
CA ASP A 42 16.80 -6.33 0.86
C ASP A 42 15.47 -6.32 0.07
N GLY A 43 15.10 -5.16 -0.50
CA GLY A 43 13.99 -5.01 -1.43
C GLY A 43 12.64 -4.70 -0.77
N ARG A 44 12.55 -4.45 0.53
CA ARG A 44 11.27 -4.07 1.17
C ARG A 44 10.91 -2.64 0.81
N LEU A 45 9.76 -2.47 0.16
CA LEU A 45 9.12 -1.17 -0.02
C LEU A 45 8.25 -0.86 1.20
N PHE A 46 8.36 0.35 1.75
CA PHE A 46 7.52 0.79 2.86
C PHE A 46 7.15 2.27 2.75
N HIS A 47 5.99 2.60 3.31
CA HIS A 47 5.46 3.95 3.27
C HIS A 47 5.81 4.66 4.58
N VAL A 48 6.24 5.91 4.49
CA VAL A 48 6.43 6.82 5.63
C VAL A 48 5.47 8.00 5.52
N ASP A 49 5.30 8.73 6.63
CA ASP A 49 4.36 9.85 6.77
C ASP A 49 2.90 9.43 6.55
N PHE A 50 2.05 9.51 7.57
CA PHE A 50 0.63 9.13 7.47
C PHE A 50 -0.28 10.29 7.88
N ALA A 51 0.13 11.53 7.58
CA ALA A 51 -0.62 12.73 7.94
C ALA A 51 -2.01 12.83 7.28
N PHE A 52 -2.26 12.07 6.20
CA PHE A 52 -3.54 12.04 5.50
C PHE A 52 -4.05 10.60 5.42
N ILE A 53 -5.18 10.33 6.09
CA ILE A 53 -5.82 9.01 6.13
C ILE A 53 -7.33 9.13 5.86
N LEU A 54 -8.02 8.00 5.74
CA LEU A 54 -9.47 7.90 5.58
C LEU A 54 -10.02 8.73 4.40
N GLY A 55 -9.25 8.81 3.32
CA GLY A 55 -9.65 9.48 2.08
C GLY A 55 -9.29 10.96 2.01
N ARG A 56 -8.72 11.54 3.07
CA ARG A 56 -8.11 12.87 3.00
C ARG A 56 -6.91 12.82 2.06
N ASP A 57 -6.79 13.82 1.19
CA ASP A 57 -5.65 13.99 0.30
C ASP A 57 -5.55 15.49 -0.06
N PRO A 58 -4.33 16.08 -0.11
CA PRO A 58 -4.17 17.45 -0.58
C PRO A 58 -4.51 17.64 -2.06
N LYS A 59 -4.53 16.55 -2.85
CA LYS A 59 -4.84 16.60 -4.29
C LYS A 59 -6.33 16.36 -4.53
N PRO A 60 -6.96 17.05 -5.49
CA PRO A 60 -8.41 17.02 -5.66
C PRO A 60 -9.00 15.71 -6.21
N PHE A 61 -8.20 14.79 -6.77
CA PHE A 61 -8.68 13.50 -7.29
C PHE A 61 -7.60 12.42 -7.15
N PRO A 62 -7.34 11.93 -5.94
CA PRO A 62 -6.36 10.89 -5.75
C PRO A 62 -6.78 9.60 -6.47
N PRO A 63 -5.85 8.89 -7.14
CA PRO A 63 -6.16 7.55 -7.63
C PRO A 63 -6.51 6.66 -6.43
N PRO A 64 -7.45 5.70 -6.60
CA PRO A 64 -7.86 4.82 -5.50
C PRO A 64 -6.71 3.92 -5.05
N MET A 65 -5.89 3.43 -5.98
CA MET A 65 -4.69 2.67 -5.69
C MET A 65 -3.47 3.57 -5.80
N LYS A 66 -2.61 3.54 -4.77
CA LYS A 66 -1.36 4.31 -4.74
C LYS A 66 -0.21 3.48 -5.33
N LEU A 67 -0.19 3.37 -6.65
CA LEU A 67 0.82 2.64 -7.42
C LEU A 67 1.43 3.59 -8.46
N CYS A 68 2.73 3.84 -8.38
CA CYS A 68 3.43 4.70 -9.34
C CYS A 68 4.03 3.92 -10.51
N LYS A 69 4.38 4.63 -11.58
CA LYS A 69 4.92 4.04 -12.81
C LYS A 69 6.24 3.30 -12.54
N GLU A 70 7.09 3.88 -11.72
CA GLU A 70 8.41 3.38 -11.34
C GLU A 70 8.31 2.02 -10.63
N MET A 71 7.28 1.82 -9.78
CA MET A 71 7.02 0.54 -9.13
C MET A 71 6.66 -0.55 -10.14
N VAL A 72 5.87 -0.22 -11.16
CA VAL A 72 5.50 -1.16 -12.23
C VAL A 72 6.70 -1.48 -13.13
N GLU A 73 7.52 -0.48 -13.45
CA GLU A 73 8.75 -0.66 -14.21
C GLU A 73 9.77 -1.50 -13.44
N ALA A 74 9.88 -1.34 -12.12
CA ALA A 74 10.72 -2.18 -11.26
C ALA A 74 10.28 -3.66 -11.24
N MET A 75 9.01 -3.95 -11.55
CA MET A 75 8.53 -5.32 -11.77
C MET A 75 8.80 -5.82 -13.20
N GLY A 76 9.41 -5.03 -14.07
CA GLY A 76 9.63 -5.37 -15.48
C GLY A 76 8.45 -4.99 -16.38
N GLY A 77 7.57 -4.10 -15.93
CA GLY A 77 6.46 -3.55 -16.71
C GLY A 77 5.14 -4.32 -16.56
N ALA A 78 4.08 -3.77 -17.15
CA ALA A 78 2.70 -4.26 -16.99
C ALA A 78 2.48 -5.65 -17.61
N GLU A 79 3.25 -6.02 -18.62
CA GLU A 79 3.17 -7.34 -19.28
C GLU A 79 4.06 -8.40 -18.59
N SER A 80 4.77 -8.03 -17.52
CA SER A 80 5.66 -8.96 -16.82
C SER A 80 4.90 -9.99 -15.99
N GLN A 81 5.49 -11.18 -15.87
CA GLN A 81 5.04 -12.20 -14.92
C GLN A 81 5.07 -11.70 -13.47
N TYR A 82 5.99 -10.79 -13.13
CA TYR A 82 6.15 -10.24 -11.78
C TYR A 82 5.00 -9.28 -11.44
N TYR A 83 4.58 -8.44 -12.39
CA TYR A 83 3.39 -7.62 -12.22
C TYR A 83 2.12 -8.46 -12.13
N THR A 84 2.05 -9.58 -12.85
CA THR A 84 0.96 -10.56 -12.68
C THR A 84 0.94 -11.17 -11.28
N ARG A 85 2.11 -11.53 -10.73
CA ARG A 85 2.23 -12.01 -9.34
C ARG A 85 1.86 -10.93 -8.32
N PHE A 86 2.27 -9.68 -8.54
CA PHE A 86 1.86 -8.53 -7.72
C PHE A 86 0.33 -8.43 -7.65
N LYS A 87 -0.37 -8.45 -8.80
CA LYS A 87 -1.84 -8.43 -8.82
C LYS A 87 -2.45 -9.59 -8.05
N SER A 88 -1.89 -10.80 -8.19
CA SER A 88 -2.33 -11.98 -7.44
C SER A 88 -2.20 -11.77 -5.93
N TYR A 89 -1.05 -11.26 -5.46
CA TYR A 89 -0.83 -10.99 -4.04
C TYR A 89 -1.74 -9.88 -3.51
N CYS A 90 -2.03 -8.84 -4.30
CA CYS A 90 -3.00 -7.81 -3.92
C CYS A 90 -4.39 -8.42 -3.66
N CYS A 91 -4.86 -9.26 -4.59
CA CYS A 91 -6.16 -9.94 -4.44
C CYS A 91 -6.18 -10.86 -3.21
N GLU A 92 -5.11 -11.63 -3.01
CA GLU A 92 -4.98 -12.53 -1.87
C GLU A 92 -4.98 -11.77 -0.54
N ALA A 93 -4.13 -10.74 -0.41
CA ALA A 93 -4.04 -9.90 0.78
C ALA A 93 -5.38 -9.20 1.09
N TYR A 94 -6.05 -8.65 0.07
CA TYR A 94 -7.36 -8.02 0.25
C TYR A 94 -8.42 -9.01 0.75
N ASN A 95 -8.44 -10.23 0.20
CA ASN A 95 -9.36 -11.27 0.64
C ASN A 95 -9.07 -11.77 2.06
N ILE A 96 -7.80 -11.87 2.44
CA ILE A 96 -7.39 -12.21 3.81
C ILE A 96 -7.86 -11.13 4.78
N LEU A 97 -7.57 -9.86 4.50
CA LEU A 97 -7.98 -8.73 5.35
C LEU A 97 -9.51 -8.63 5.46
N ARG A 98 -10.25 -8.87 4.38
CA ARG A 98 -11.72 -8.93 4.40
C ARG A 98 -12.27 -9.98 5.37
N LYS A 99 -11.62 -11.13 5.55
CA LYS A 99 -12.05 -12.16 6.51
C LYS A 99 -11.89 -11.68 7.96
N SER A 100 -10.97 -10.75 8.21
CA SER A 100 -10.69 -10.17 9.52
C SER A 100 -11.26 -8.74 9.67
N SER A 101 -12.20 -8.33 8.82
CA SER A 101 -12.74 -6.96 8.79
C SER A 101 -13.34 -6.52 10.13
N ASN A 102 -14.02 -7.42 10.85
CA ASN A 102 -14.64 -7.13 12.14
C ASN A 102 -13.62 -6.60 13.17
N LEU A 103 -12.42 -7.19 13.22
CA LEU A 103 -11.36 -6.72 14.12
C LEU A 103 -10.93 -5.30 13.76
N ILE A 104 -10.68 -5.06 12.47
CA ILE A 104 -10.23 -3.75 11.97
C ILE A 104 -11.29 -2.68 12.27
N LEU A 105 -12.55 -2.95 11.94
CA LEU A 105 -13.67 -2.03 12.18
C LEU A 105 -13.87 -1.74 13.68
N ASN A 106 -13.78 -2.76 14.54
CA ASN A 106 -13.89 -2.56 15.99
C ASN A 106 -12.75 -1.70 16.54
N LEU A 107 -11.52 -1.88 16.06
CA LEU A 107 -10.40 -1.03 16.44
C LEU A 107 -10.64 0.42 16.00
N PHE A 108 -11.11 0.65 14.77
CA PHE A 108 -11.46 2.00 14.31
C PHE A 108 -12.61 2.61 15.12
N HIS A 109 -13.61 1.82 15.50
CA HIS A 109 -14.72 2.29 16.34
C HIS A 109 -14.21 2.75 17.73
N LEU A 110 -13.28 2.02 18.33
CA LEU A 110 -12.65 2.43 19.59
C LEU A 110 -11.78 3.70 19.44
N MET A 111 -11.28 3.98 18.23
CA MET A 111 -10.50 5.17 17.91
C MET A 111 -11.34 6.42 17.65
N ALA A 112 -12.67 6.32 17.60
CA ALA A 112 -13.56 7.46 17.36
C ALA A 112 -13.38 8.59 18.39
N GLY A 113 -13.01 8.27 19.63
CA GLY A 113 -12.69 9.24 20.68
C GLY A 113 -11.23 9.71 20.74
N SER A 114 -10.41 9.34 19.75
CA SER A 114 -8.99 9.69 19.74
C SER A 114 -8.75 11.14 19.31
N THR A 115 -7.53 11.64 19.56
CA THR A 115 -7.10 12.98 19.12
C THR A 115 -6.52 12.98 17.70
N ILE A 116 -6.76 11.93 16.90
CA ILE A 116 -6.25 11.84 15.53
C ILE A 116 -7.14 12.72 14.63
N PRO A 117 -6.61 13.76 13.97
CA PRO A 117 -7.41 14.76 13.26
C PRO A 117 -8.40 14.17 12.24
N ASP A 118 -7.93 13.25 11.40
CA ASP A 118 -8.74 12.69 10.32
C ASP A 118 -9.84 11.74 10.83
N ILE A 119 -9.66 11.13 12.01
CA ILE A 119 -10.68 10.30 12.66
C ILE A 119 -11.68 11.17 13.43
N ALA A 120 -11.19 12.18 14.15
CA ALA A 120 -12.03 13.09 14.93
C ALA A 120 -12.92 13.99 14.06
N SER A 121 -12.52 14.22 12.79
CA SER A 121 -13.24 15.08 11.86
C SER A 121 -14.50 14.47 11.22
N ASP A 122 -14.68 13.14 11.30
CA ASP A 122 -15.79 12.40 10.69
C ASP A 122 -16.05 11.08 11.46
N PRO A 123 -16.74 11.14 12.62
CA PRO A 123 -16.93 10.02 13.53
C PRO A 123 -17.90 8.92 13.05
#